data_AF-A0AAV6GRZ7-F1
#
_entry.id   AF-A0AAV6GRZ7-F1
#
_cell.length_a   1.000
_cell.length_b   1.000
_cell.length_c   1.000
_cell.angle_alpha   90.00
_cell.angle_beta   90.00
_cell.angle_gamma   90.00
#
_symmetry.space_group_name_H-M   'P 1'
#
loop_
_entity.id
_entity.type
_entity.pdbx_description
1 polymer ?
#
loop_
_entity_poly.entity_id
_entity_poly.type
_entity_poly.pdbx_seq_one_letter_code
_entity_poly.pdbx_strand_id
1 'polypeptide(L)'
;MLASPGSVAAVAEAIAVAEEVAGGGDGVEEMDTSEPNWAWFYLAECGHWHMFGTDPFAAASVNSYVIEQSYNRNRHGCVEFHTHKYAYRIDFKDMKQTNLSTGKQRAVKRALQSVTSFRSICDAPAVPVPSHWEAVNSTEPYQLIPLSQDSHEFKEVKELYERTMSNTIRSIHRIQNSDLWEFFCRKREQLRRIKSGAEVQERMLFHGTSARNVQAICMFNFDWRLAGSHGHVYGKGSYFARDAKYSSKFCEVSQTHLLSLQTHGLLTGPQSASTVAATTPYRCMFLARVLVGEYAVGTSVLCRPPSKDGTLTNVYDSCVDDAGQPKIFVVFDSNQVYPEYLIEFH
;
A
#
# COMPACT_ATOMS: atom_id res chain seq x y z
N MET A 1 -10.91 79.22 -1.22
CA MET A 1 -11.92 79.61 -0.21
C MET A 1 -13.08 78.65 -0.32
N LEU A 2 -13.58 78.23 0.85
CA LEU A 2 -14.62 77.24 1.09
C LEU A 2 -15.95 77.56 0.41
N ALA A 3 -16.65 76.53 -0.09
CA ALA A 3 -18.09 76.35 0.11
C ALA A 3 -18.56 74.98 -0.44
N SER A 4 -18.91 74.08 0.46
CA SER A 4 -20.12 73.23 0.39
C SER A 4 -21.06 73.75 1.50
N PRO A 5 -22.34 73.34 1.68
CA PRO A 5 -23.06 72.19 1.11
C PRO A 5 -24.54 72.49 0.75
N GLY A 6 -25.31 71.47 0.33
CA GLY A 6 -26.77 71.58 0.23
C GLY A 6 -27.44 70.31 -0.30
N SER A 7 -27.84 69.43 0.61
CA SER A 7 -28.73 68.27 0.36
C SER A 7 -30.13 68.75 -0.03
N VAL A 8 -30.88 68.01 -0.85
CA VAL A 8 -32.24 67.46 -0.56
C VAL A 8 -32.56 66.38 -1.59
N ALA A 9 -33.15 65.29 -1.11
CA ALA A 9 -33.54 64.08 -1.80
C ALA A 9 -34.81 64.20 -2.68
N ALA A 10 -35.04 63.12 -3.45
CA ALA A 10 -36.31 62.40 -3.63
C ALA A 10 -36.95 62.41 -5.03
N VAL A 11 -36.88 61.25 -5.68
CA VAL A 11 -37.98 60.56 -6.40
C VAL A 11 -37.72 59.06 -6.13
N ALA A 12 -38.37 58.36 -5.18
CA ALA A 12 -39.72 57.73 -5.23
C ALA A 12 -39.87 56.85 -6.49
N GLU A 13 -40.13 55.53 -6.50
CA GLU A 13 -40.87 54.57 -5.66
C GLU A 13 -40.30 53.14 -5.89
N ALA A 14 -40.11 52.29 -4.85
CA ALA A 14 -41.02 51.22 -4.37
C ALA A 14 -41.33 50.14 -5.43
N ILE A 15 -41.03 48.85 -5.21
CA ILE A 15 -41.80 47.92 -4.36
C ILE A 15 -40.88 47.03 -3.50
N ALA A 16 -41.18 47.02 -2.20
CA ALA A 16 -40.74 46.05 -1.21
C ALA A 16 -41.82 44.97 -0.98
N VAL A 17 -41.44 43.84 -0.39
CA VAL A 17 -42.06 43.08 0.74
C VAL A 17 -41.37 41.70 0.75
N ALA A 18 -40.38 41.46 1.63
CA ALA A 18 -40.48 40.89 2.99
C ALA A 18 -40.73 39.35 2.96
N GLU A 19 -40.13 38.48 3.77
CA GLU A 19 -39.61 38.56 5.14
C GLU A 19 -38.46 37.56 5.35
N GLU A 20 -37.50 37.93 6.19
CA GLU A 20 -36.69 36.99 6.98
C GLU A 20 -37.58 36.40 8.10
N VAL A 21 -37.58 35.07 8.24
CA VAL A 21 -37.71 34.42 9.56
C VAL A 21 -36.70 33.29 9.65
N ALA A 22 -35.88 33.37 10.70
CA ALA A 22 -34.86 32.42 11.09
C ALA A 22 -35.40 31.01 11.36
N GLY A 23 -34.56 30.00 11.12
CA GLY A 23 -34.78 28.65 11.63
C GLY A 23 -33.76 27.66 11.10
N GLY A 24 -32.78 27.29 11.93
CA GLY A 24 -31.93 26.14 11.68
C GLY A 24 -32.76 24.86 11.61
N GLY A 25 -32.40 23.96 10.70
CA GLY A 25 -33.02 22.65 10.55
C GLY A 25 -32.24 21.81 9.55
N ASP A 26 -31.53 20.82 10.08
CA ASP A 26 -31.11 19.56 9.48
C ASP A 26 -31.00 19.51 7.95
N GLY A 27 -29.76 19.57 7.46
CA GLY A 27 -29.42 19.02 6.15
C GLY A 27 -29.52 17.50 6.23
N VAL A 28 -30.72 16.95 6.06
CA VAL A 28 -30.91 15.53 5.80
C VAL A 28 -30.26 15.25 4.45
N GLU A 29 -29.08 14.64 4.47
CA GLU A 29 -28.49 14.02 3.29
C GLU A 29 -29.54 13.05 2.74
N GLU A 30 -30.01 13.26 1.51
CA GLU A 30 -30.83 12.27 0.80
C GLU A 30 -30.03 10.97 0.73
N MET A 31 -30.41 10.01 1.59
CA MET A 31 -29.83 8.68 1.60
C MET A 31 -30.24 8.01 0.30
N ASP A 32 -29.25 7.73 -0.56
CA ASP A 32 -29.44 7.00 -1.80
C ASP A 32 -30.04 5.62 -1.48
N THR A 33 -31.35 5.47 -1.71
CA THR A 33 -32.06 4.20 -1.62
C THR A 33 -31.93 3.37 -2.89
N SER A 34 -31.00 3.70 -3.81
CA SER A 34 -30.80 2.90 -5.00
C SER A 34 -30.39 1.48 -4.60
N GLU A 35 -31.11 0.51 -5.15
CA GLU A 35 -30.77 -0.89 -4.93
C GLU A 35 -29.33 -1.13 -5.43
N PRO A 36 -28.53 -1.91 -4.69
CA PRO A 36 -27.17 -2.23 -5.09
C PRO A 36 -27.17 -2.75 -6.53
N ASN A 37 -26.51 -2.05 -7.44
CA ASN A 37 -26.41 -2.48 -8.82
C ASN A 37 -25.49 -3.72 -8.87
N TRP A 38 -25.96 -4.88 -9.31
CA TRP A 38 -25.20 -6.13 -9.31
C TRP A 38 -24.75 -6.52 -10.73
N ALA A 39 -23.51 -6.98 -10.85
CA ALA A 39 -22.91 -7.43 -12.09
C ALA A 39 -22.42 -8.89 -12.05
N TRP A 40 -22.42 -9.52 -13.22
CA TRP A 40 -22.03 -10.91 -13.44
C TRP A 40 -20.75 -11.03 -14.25
N PHE A 41 -19.92 -12.01 -13.88
CA PHE A 41 -18.60 -12.26 -14.46
C PHE A 41 -18.37 -13.75 -14.74
N TYR A 42 -17.52 -14.07 -15.71
CA TYR A 42 -17.03 -15.44 -15.99
C TYR A 42 -15.50 -15.51 -15.99
N LEU A 43 -14.93 -16.65 -15.58
CA LEU A 43 -13.49 -16.89 -15.60
C LEU A 43 -13.04 -17.36 -17.00
N ALA A 44 -12.31 -16.53 -17.72
CA ALA A 44 -11.83 -16.85 -19.07
C ALA A 44 -10.60 -17.77 -19.07
N GLU A 45 -10.27 -18.35 -20.23
CA GLU A 45 -9.09 -19.23 -20.40
C GLU A 45 -7.76 -18.51 -20.13
N CYS A 46 -7.74 -17.17 -20.18
CA CYS A 46 -6.60 -16.35 -19.76
C CYS A 46 -6.41 -16.30 -18.24
N GLY A 47 -7.29 -16.94 -17.44
CA GLY A 47 -7.25 -16.91 -15.98
C GLY A 47 -7.90 -15.68 -15.33
N HIS A 48 -8.54 -14.80 -16.12
CA HIS A 48 -9.10 -13.53 -15.64
C HIS A 48 -10.65 -13.52 -15.67
N TRP A 49 -11.25 -12.70 -14.81
CA TRP A 49 -12.70 -12.53 -14.74
C TRP A 49 -13.17 -11.47 -15.72
N HIS A 50 -14.04 -11.84 -16.66
CA HIS A 50 -14.65 -10.91 -17.61
C HIS A 50 -16.12 -10.70 -17.28
N MET A 51 -16.55 -9.44 -17.32
CA MET A 51 -17.96 -9.10 -17.15
C MET A 51 -18.77 -9.56 -18.36
N PHE A 52 -20.00 -10.05 -18.13
CA PHE A 52 -20.95 -10.22 -19.22
C PHE A 52 -21.34 -8.83 -19.73
N GLY A 53 -20.83 -8.48 -20.92
CA GLY A 53 -20.80 -7.10 -21.43
C GLY A 53 -22.16 -6.38 -21.42
N THR A 54 -22.14 -5.06 -21.23
CA THR A 54 -23.32 -4.17 -21.24
C THR A 54 -23.64 -3.61 -22.63
N ASP A 55 -22.84 -3.95 -23.64
CA ASP A 55 -22.91 -3.38 -24.98
C ASP A 55 -23.96 -4.10 -25.85
N PRO A 56 -24.95 -3.38 -26.44
CA PRO A 56 -25.89 -3.95 -27.40
C PRO A 56 -25.26 -4.47 -28.70
N PHE A 57 -23.98 -4.18 -28.97
CA PHE A 57 -23.22 -4.73 -30.11
C PHE A 57 -22.40 -5.99 -29.77
N ALA A 58 -22.48 -6.49 -28.54
CA ALA A 58 -21.77 -7.70 -28.14
C ALA A 58 -22.36 -8.96 -28.81
N ALA A 59 -21.47 -9.85 -29.26
CA ALA A 59 -21.74 -11.12 -29.93
C ALA A 59 -22.53 -12.18 -29.13
N ALA A 60 -23.07 -11.83 -27.95
CA ALA A 60 -23.75 -12.74 -27.02
C ALA A 60 -25.19 -12.28 -26.75
N SER A 61 -26.13 -13.23 -26.69
CA SER A 61 -27.56 -12.97 -26.50
C SER A 61 -27.95 -12.55 -25.07
N VAL A 62 -26.98 -12.34 -24.19
CA VAL A 62 -27.20 -11.99 -22.78
C VAL A 62 -26.13 -11.02 -22.29
N ASN A 63 -26.55 -10.08 -21.44
CA ASN A 63 -25.68 -9.17 -20.71
C ASN A 63 -25.83 -9.40 -19.20
N SER A 64 -24.97 -8.75 -18.41
CA SER A 64 -25.01 -8.83 -16.95
C SER A 64 -26.38 -8.52 -16.34
N TYR A 65 -27.11 -7.56 -16.90
CA TYR A 65 -28.43 -7.15 -16.42
C TYR A 65 -29.46 -8.28 -16.56
N VAL A 66 -29.49 -8.97 -17.70
CA VAL A 66 -30.42 -10.09 -17.94
C VAL A 66 -30.08 -11.29 -17.05
N ILE A 67 -28.79 -11.56 -16.81
CA ILE A 67 -28.37 -12.63 -15.90
C ILE A 67 -28.83 -12.32 -14.47
N GLU A 68 -28.67 -11.08 -14.01
CA GLU A 68 -29.10 -10.64 -12.69
C GLU A 68 -30.63 -10.76 -12.51
N GLN A 69 -31.42 -10.37 -13.51
CA GLN A 69 -32.87 -10.58 -13.47
C GLN A 69 -33.24 -12.07 -13.34
N SER A 70 -32.61 -12.95 -14.12
CA SER A 70 -32.86 -14.39 -14.07
C SER A 70 -32.47 -14.98 -12.70
N TYR A 71 -31.35 -14.53 -12.13
CA TYR A 71 -30.91 -14.95 -10.81
C TYR A 71 -31.91 -14.56 -9.71
N ASN A 72 -32.44 -13.33 -9.76
CA ASN A 72 -33.42 -12.87 -8.78
C ASN A 72 -34.77 -13.60 -8.90
N ARG A 73 -35.14 -14.08 -10.10
CA ARG A 73 -36.33 -14.92 -10.29
C ARG A 73 -36.15 -16.32 -9.71
N ASN A 74 -34.96 -16.91 -9.83
CA ASN A 74 -34.67 -18.22 -9.26
C ASN A 74 -33.16 -18.40 -8.98
N ARG A 75 -32.77 -18.22 -7.72
CA ARG A 75 -31.36 -18.33 -7.28
C ARG A 75 -30.74 -19.72 -7.42
N HIS A 76 -31.56 -20.76 -7.58
CA HIS A 76 -31.10 -22.14 -7.82
C HIS A 76 -31.40 -22.60 -9.25
N GLY A 77 -31.82 -21.67 -10.12
CA GLY A 77 -32.15 -21.94 -11.50
C GLY A 77 -30.93 -21.84 -12.42
N CYS A 78 -31.20 -21.77 -13.70
CA CYS A 78 -30.20 -21.60 -14.73
C CYS A 78 -30.67 -20.60 -15.79
N VAL A 79 -29.72 -20.01 -16.52
CA VAL A 79 -29.99 -19.20 -17.71
C VAL A 79 -29.16 -19.71 -18.88
N GLU A 80 -29.80 -19.87 -20.04
CA GLU A 80 -29.15 -20.29 -21.28
C GLU A 80 -29.03 -19.11 -22.24
N PHE A 81 -27.90 -19.03 -22.93
CA PHE A 81 -27.61 -17.94 -23.87
C PHE A 81 -26.71 -18.42 -25.01
N HIS A 82 -26.69 -17.66 -26.09
CA HIS A 82 -25.97 -18.00 -27.31
C HIS A 82 -24.96 -16.92 -27.65
N THR A 83 -23.85 -17.32 -28.25
CA THR A 83 -22.94 -16.44 -28.97
C THR A 83 -23.01 -16.79 -30.46
N HIS A 84 -22.33 -16.04 -31.33
CA HIS A 84 -22.23 -16.41 -32.75
C HIS A 84 -21.69 -17.83 -32.99
N LYS A 85 -20.94 -18.43 -32.05
CA LYS A 85 -20.28 -19.73 -32.23
C LYS A 85 -20.80 -20.86 -31.33
N TYR A 86 -21.31 -20.55 -30.14
CA TYR A 86 -21.61 -21.57 -29.12
C TYR A 86 -22.84 -21.21 -28.29
N ALA A 87 -23.52 -22.24 -27.80
CA ALA A 87 -24.56 -22.15 -26.78
C ALA A 87 -23.97 -22.41 -25.38
N TYR A 88 -24.47 -21.69 -24.38
CA TYR A 88 -23.99 -21.76 -23.01
C TYR A 88 -25.14 -21.81 -22.01
N ARG A 89 -24.88 -22.43 -20.86
CA ARG A 89 -25.78 -22.45 -19.70
C ARG A 89 -25.04 -21.98 -18.45
N ILE A 90 -25.60 -21.03 -17.74
CA ILE A 90 -25.15 -20.64 -16.40
C ILE A 90 -26.05 -21.32 -15.38
N ASP A 91 -25.46 -22.10 -14.47
CA ASP A 91 -26.12 -22.66 -13.30
C ASP A 91 -25.86 -21.75 -12.09
N PHE A 92 -26.91 -21.22 -11.50
CA PHE A 92 -26.81 -20.27 -10.39
C PHE A 92 -26.53 -20.95 -9.05
N LYS A 93 -26.88 -22.22 -8.90
CA LYS A 93 -26.59 -23.00 -7.69
C LYS A 93 -25.10 -23.34 -7.65
N ASP A 94 -24.56 -23.81 -8.77
CA ASP A 94 -23.17 -24.25 -8.86
C ASP A 94 -22.20 -23.11 -9.19
N MET A 95 -22.72 -21.94 -9.55
CA MET A 95 -21.95 -20.78 -10.00
C MET A 95 -20.98 -21.14 -11.14
N LYS A 96 -21.50 -21.86 -12.14
CA LYS A 96 -20.74 -22.33 -13.30
C LYS A 96 -21.44 -22.02 -14.61
N GLN A 97 -20.66 -21.64 -15.61
CA GLN A 97 -21.07 -21.60 -17.00
C GLN A 97 -20.55 -22.85 -17.72
N THR A 98 -21.43 -23.53 -18.45
CA THR A 98 -21.11 -24.69 -19.29
C THR A 98 -21.32 -24.34 -20.76
N ASN A 99 -20.34 -24.64 -21.62
CA ASN A 99 -20.52 -24.62 -23.07
C ASN A 99 -21.28 -25.90 -23.47
N LEU A 100 -22.50 -25.74 -23.99
CA LEU A 100 -23.37 -26.87 -24.32
C LEU A 100 -22.89 -27.67 -25.54
N SER A 101 -22.05 -27.06 -26.39
CA SER A 101 -21.48 -27.73 -27.57
C SER A 101 -20.23 -28.55 -27.24
N THR A 102 -19.45 -28.15 -26.23
CA THR A 102 -18.14 -28.79 -25.92
C THR A 102 -18.07 -29.42 -24.53
N GLY A 103 -19.05 -29.18 -23.66
CA GLY A 103 -19.05 -29.61 -22.27
C GLY A 103 -18.07 -28.87 -21.35
N LYS A 104 -17.20 -27.99 -21.89
CA LYS A 104 -16.26 -27.21 -21.09
C LYS A 104 -16.99 -26.31 -20.09
N GLN A 105 -16.50 -26.29 -18.85
CA GLN A 105 -17.05 -25.48 -17.77
C GLN A 105 -16.08 -24.40 -17.33
N ARG A 106 -16.62 -23.27 -16.88
CA ARG A 106 -15.88 -22.18 -16.23
C ARG A 106 -16.69 -21.59 -15.09
N ALA A 107 -16.01 -21.05 -14.08
CA ALA A 107 -16.67 -20.42 -12.94
C ALA A 107 -17.35 -19.10 -13.35
N VAL A 108 -18.46 -18.77 -12.70
CA VAL A 108 -19.12 -17.45 -12.76
C VAL A 108 -19.21 -16.83 -11.37
N LYS A 109 -19.32 -15.50 -11.26
CA LYS A 109 -19.56 -14.82 -9.99
C LYS A 109 -20.47 -13.59 -10.15
N ARG A 110 -21.14 -13.23 -9.05
CA ARG A 110 -22.00 -12.05 -8.90
C ARG A 110 -21.35 -11.07 -7.91
N ALA A 111 -21.22 -9.79 -8.25
CA ALA A 111 -20.59 -8.76 -7.40
C ALA A 111 -21.21 -7.35 -7.64
N LEU A 112 -21.04 -6.41 -6.69
CA LEU A 112 -21.60 -5.05 -6.79
C LEU A 112 -20.90 -4.18 -7.85
N GLN A 113 -21.68 -3.38 -8.57
CA GLN A 113 -21.32 -2.38 -9.57
C GLN A 113 -21.53 -0.98 -8.97
N SER A 114 -20.58 -0.49 -8.16
CA SER A 114 -20.67 0.85 -7.56
C SER A 114 -20.29 1.96 -8.55
N VAL A 115 -20.92 3.13 -8.47
CA VAL A 115 -20.55 4.33 -9.25
C VAL A 115 -19.25 4.99 -8.71
N THR A 116 -18.76 4.55 -7.55
CA THR A 116 -17.41 4.85 -7.03
C THR A 116 -16.35 3.79 -7.41
N SER A 117 -16.68 2.88 -8.33
CA SER A 117 -15.78 1.81 -8.80
C SER A 117 -14.68 2.32 -9.75
N PHE A 118 -13.89 3.31 -9.34
CA PHE A 118 -12.53 3.48 -9.85
C PHE A 118 -11.55 2.43 -9.27
N ARG A 119 -12.04 1.39 -8.59
CA ARG A 119 -11.26 0.19 -8.24
C ARG A 119 -12.05 -1.10 -8.41
N SER A 120 -12.39 -1.39 -9.66
CA SER A 120 -12.06 -2.71 -10.20
C SER A 120 -11.75 -2.59 -11.69
N ILE A 121 -10.79 -1.73 -12.02
CA ILE A 121 -9.90 -2.01 -13.16
C ILE A 121 -8.89 -3.02 -12.62
N CYS A 122 -9.32 -4.26 -12.39
CA CYS A 122 -8.44 -5.34 -11.97
C CYS A 122 -7.79 -5.94 -13.21
N ASP A 123 -6.85 -5.20 -13.77
CA ASP A 123 -5.80 -5.68 -14.68
C ASP A 123 -4.50 -4.90 -14.39
N ALA A 124 -4.18 -4.76 -13.09
CA ALA A 124 -2.77 -4.68 -12.72
C ALA A 124 -2.29 -6.13 -12.65
N PRO A 125 -1.26 -6.54 -13.42
CA PRO A 125 -0.67 -7.86 -13.24
C PRO A 125 -0.32 -8.03 -11.77
N ALA A 126 -0.68 -9.18 -11.19
CA ALA A 126 -0.36 -9.49 -9.80
C ALA A 126 1.12 -9.18 -9.57
N VAL A 127 1.42 -8.34 -8.57
CA VAL A 127 2.80 -8.03 -8.23
C VAL A 127 3.49 -9.36 -7.90
N PRO A 128 4.56 -9.74 -8.62
CA PRO A 128 5.23 -11.01 -8.36
C PRO A 128 5.75 -10.97 -6.91
N VAL A 129 5.30 -11.94 -6.12
CA VAL A 129 5.88 -12.22 -4.81
C VAL A 129 7.31 -12.72 -5.03
N PRO A 130 8.32 -12.27 -4.27
CA PRO A 130 9.68 -12.75 -4.44
C PRO A 130 9.75 -14.26 -4.33
N SER A 131 10.51 -14.89 -5.22
CA SER A 131 10.60 -16.36 -5.31
C SER A 131 11.18 -17.03 -4.06
N HIS A 132 11.83 -16.26 -3.20
CA HIS A 132 12.43 -16.74 -1.96
C HIS A 132 11.48 -16.70 -0.75
N TRP A 133 10.28 -16.15 -0.87
CA TRP A 133 9.30 -16.11 0.22
C TRP A 133 8.69 -17.50 0.48
N GLU A 134 8.45 -17.86 1.75
CA GLU A 134 7.55 -18.98 2.06
C GLU A 134 6.11 -18.58 1.76
N ALA A 135 5.21 -19.58 1.75
CA ALA A 135 3.78 -19.37 1.58
C ALA A 135 3.27 -18.26 2.53
N VAL A 136 2.82 -17.16 1.94
CA VAL A 136 2.30 -16.00 2.68
C VAL A 136 0.99 -16.39 3.32
N ASN A 137 0.89 -16.23 4.64
CA ASN A 137 -0.38 -16.33 5.33
C ASN A 137 -1.21 -15.07 5.06
N SER A 138 -2.28 -15.19 4.30
CA SER A 138 -3.15 -14.07 3.94
C SER A 138 -4.05 -13.57 5.08
N THR A 139 -4.03 -14.19 6.26
CA THR A 139 -4.83 -13.75 7.42
C THR A 139 -4.07 -12.84 8.37
N GLU A 140 -2.74 -12.82 8.29
CA GLU A 140 -1.88 -11.99 9.15
C GLU A 140 -1.38 -10.78 8.37
N PRO A 141 -1.22 -9.60 9.01
CA PRO A 141 -0.74 -8.40 8.33
C PRO A 141 0.72 -8.51 7.90
N TYR A 142 1.53 -9.31 8.60
CA TYR A 142 2.90 -9.65 8.23
C TYR A 142 3.38 -10.93 8.94
N GLN A 143 4.45 -11.53 8.45
CA GLN A 143 5.14 -12.65 9.10
C GLN A 143 6.63 -12.34 9.28
N LEU A 144 7.21 -12.83 10.38
CA LEU A 144 8.66 -12.84 10.61
C LEU A 144 9.18 -14.25 10.41
N ILE A 145 9.95 -14.45 9.35
CA ILE A 145 10.52 -15.74 8.99
C ILE A 145 11.97 -15.78 9.46
N PRO A 146 12.32 -16.59 10.47
CA PRO A 146 13.71 -16.72 10.90
C PRO A 146 14.56 -17.35 9.80
N LEU A 147 15.66 -16.69 9.44
CA LEU A 147 16.59 -17.21 8.45
C LEU A 147 17.58 -18.19 9.08
N SER A 148 17.81 -19.32 8.40
CA SER A 148 18.88 -20.26 8.78
C SER A 148 20.26 -19.64 8.52
N GLN A 149 21.18 -19.79 9.48
CA GLN A 149 22.55 -19.30 9.35
C GLN A 149 23.31 -19.90 8.15
N ASP A 150 22.91 -21.09 7.71
CA ASP A 150 23.52 -21.78 6.57
C ASP A 150 22.98 -21.30 5.21
N SER A 151 21.85 -20.59 5.20
CA SER A 151 21.21 -20.11 3.98
C SER A 151 22.04 -19.03 3.28
N HIS A 152 21.92 -18.97 1.94
CA HIS A 152 22.57 -17.93 1.14
C HIS A 152 22.08 -16.54 1.54
N GLU A 153 20.78 -16.39 1.74
CA GLU A 153 20.13 -15.14 2.13
C GLU A 153 20.66 -14.59 3.45
N PHE A 154 20.80 -15.44 4.48
CA PHE A 154 21.41 -15.03 5.75
C PHE A 154 22.85 -14.53 5.55
N LYS A 155 23.64 -15.24 4.74
CA LYS A 155 25.04 -14.89 4.45
C LYS A 155 25.14 -13.54 3.73
N GLU A 156 24.27 -13.25 2.76
CA GLU A 156 24.23 -11.95 2.07
C GLU A 156 23.90 -10.80 3.04
N VAL A 157 22.88 -10.96 3.89
CA VAL A 157 22.52 -9.93 4.88
C VAL A 157 23.66 -9.74 5.90
N LYS A 158 24.27 -10.83 6.36
CA LYS A 158 25.43 -10.81 7.26
C LYS A 158 26.61 -10.08 6.63
N GLU A 159 26.94 -10.36 5.38
CA GLU A 159 28.03 -9.68 4.66
C GLU A 159 27.79 -8.17 4.56
N LEU A 160 26.56 -7.74 4.26
CA LEU A 160 26.21 -6.31 4.23
C LEU A 160 26.43 -5.65 5.60
N TYR A 161 26.01 -6.33 6.67
CA TYR A 161 26.14 -5.85 8.04
C TYR A 161 27.62 -5.77 8.48
N GLU A 162 28.39 -6.83 8.24
CA GLU A 162 29.77 -6.97 8.71
C GLU A 162 30.78 -6.05 8.01
N ARG A 163 30.41 -5.46 6.87
CA ARG A 163 31.22 -4.41 6.21
C ARG A 163 31.60 -3.27 7.15
N THR A 164 30.74 -2.96 8.11
CA THR A 164 30.98 -1.84 9.05
C THR A 164 30.72 -2.17 10.50
N MET A 165 30.05 -3.29 10.79
CA MET A 165 29.71 -3.70 12.14
C MET A 165 30.45 -4.97 12.56
N SER A 166 30.89 -5.02 13.82
CA SER A 166 31.61 -6.15 14.39
C SER A 166 30.84 -6.89 15.48
N ASN A 167 29.73 -6.34 15.98
CA ASN A 167 28.97 -7.06 17.01
C ASN A 167 28.28 -8.28 16.43
N THR A 168 28.09 -9.28 17.27
CA THR A 168 27.55 -10.58 16.87
C THR A 168 26.06 -10.47 16.55
N ILE A 169 25.68 -10.93 15.36
CA ILE A 169 24.29 -11.12 14.96
C ILE A 169 23.69 -12.24 15.81
N ARG A 170 22.59 -11.93 16.49
CA ARG A 170 21.77 -12.87 17.26
C ARG A 170 20.83 -13.64 16.35
N SER A 171 20.11 -12.92 15.49
CA SER A 171 19.12 -13.48 14.55
C SER A 171 18.88 -12.54 13.37
N ILE A 172 18.42 -13.10 12.26
CA ILE A 172 17.90 -12.34 11.11
C ILE A 172 16.54 -12.91 10.76
N HIS A 173 15.54 -12.05 10.65
CA HIS A 173 14.20 -12.43 10.22
C HIS A 173 13.87 -11.72 8.90
N ARG A 174 13.41 -12.46 7.90
CA ARG A 174 12.73 -11.88 6.73
C ARG A 174 11.33 -11.46 7.12
N ILE A 175 10.95 -10.25 6.74
CA ILE A 175 9.60 -9.74 6.91
C ILE A 175 8.83 -10.04 5.62
N GLN A 176 7.69 -10.72 5.74
CA GLN A 176 6.77 -10.94 4.64
C GLN A 176 5.49 -10.16 4.91
N ASN A 177 5.34 -9.02 4.24
CA ASN A 177 4.12 -8.22 4.26
C ASN A 177 3.68 -7.99 2.80
N SER A 178 2.62 -8.68 2.37
CA SER A 178 2.15 -8.63 0.97
C SER A 178 1.66 -7.25 0.57
N ASP A 179 1.01 -6.53 1.48
CA ASP A 179 0.44 -5.22 1.19
C ASP A 179 1.53 -4.17 1.02
N LEU A 180 2.51 -4.14 1.93
CA LEU A 180 3.66 -3.24 1.83
C LEU A 180 4.53 -3.58 0.60
N TRP A 181 4.68 -4.86 0.28
CA TRP A 181 5.39 -5.30 -0.94
C TRP A 181 4.68 -4.83 -2.21
N GLU A 182 3.35 -4.92 -2.23
CA GLU A 182 2.54 -4.42 -3.35
C GLU A 182 2.69 -2.91 -3.51
N PHE A 183 2.59 -2.13 -2.41
CA PHE A 183 2.81 -0.69 -2.47
C PHE A 183 4.21 -0.34 -2.97
N PHE A 184 5.24 -1.02 -2.48
CA PHE A 184 6.62 -0.84 -2.93
C PHE A 184 6.79 -1.10 -4.43
N CYS A 185 6.28 -2.23 -4.93
CA CYS A 185 6.39 -2.58 -6.34
C CYS A 185 5.60 -1.63 -7.24
N ARG A 186 4.40 -1.22 -6.82
CA ARG A 186 3.59 -0.22 -7.53
C ARG A 186 4.28 1.14 -7.55
N LYS A 187 4.96 1.52 -6.46
CA LYS A 187 5.74 2.77 -6.40
C LYS A 187 6.93 2.73 -7.35
N ARG A 188 7.67 1.61 -7.39
CA ARG A 188 8.77 1.39 -8.35
C ARG A 188 8.29 1.58 -9.79
N GLU A 189 7.17 0.96 -10.13
CA GLU A 189 6.59 1.06 -11.47
C GLU A 189 6.08 2.47 -11.79
N GLN A 190 5.47 3.16 -10.82
CA GLN A 190 5.09 4.57 -10.96
C GLN A 190 6.30 5.44 -11.29
N LEU A 191 7.38 5.34 -10.51
CA LEU A 191 8.60 6.11 -10.71
C LEU A 191 9.24 5.80 -12.07
N ARG A 192 9.26 4.52 -12.48
CA ARG A 192 9.72 4.10 -13.82
C ARG A 192 8.93 4.78 -14.93
N ARG A 193 7.60 4.85 -14.83
CA ARG A 193 6.73 5.51 -15.84
C ARG A 193 6.95 7.02 -15.90
N ILE A 194 7.09 7.66 -14.74
CA ILE A 194 7.39 9.10 -14.65
C ILE A 194 8.73 9.41 -15.34
N LYS A 195 9.69 8.49 -15.25
CA LYS A 195 11.01 8.60 -15.87
C LYS A 195 11.12 7.96 -17.26
N SER A 196 10.00 7.93 -17.99
CA SER A 196 9.96 7.45 -19.38
C SER A 196 10.53 6.03 -19.57
N GLY A 197 10.35 5.16 -18.58
CA GLY A 197 10.81 3.77 -18.62
C GLY A 197 12.19 3.53 -18.00
N ALA A 198 12.91 4.57 -17.58
CA ALA A 198 14.24 4.42 -16.96
C ALA A 198 14.18 3.64 -15.65
N GLU A 199 15.17 2.78 -15.43
CA GLU A 199 15.28 2.00 -14.20
C GLU A 199 15.48 2.93 -12.99
N VAL A 200 14.73 2.65 -11.92
CA VAL A 200 14.81 3.40 -10.67
C VAL A 200 15.84 2.73 -9.78
N GLN A 201 16.87 3.47 -9.38
CA GLN A 201 17.91 2.91 -8.52
C GLN A 201 17.32 2.45 -7.18
N GLU A 202 17.51 1.17 -6.88
CA GLU A 202 17.13 0.51 -5.62
C GLU A 202 18.40 0.20 -4.81
N ARG A 203 18.34 0.36 -3.48
CA ARG A 203 19.45 0.02 -2.58
C ARG A 203 18.95 -0.68 -1.33
N MET A 204 19.77 -1.59 -0.81
CA MET A 204 19.63 -2.13 0.54
C MET A 204 20.31 -1.20 1.54
N LEU A 205 19.54 -0.64 2.47
CA LEU A 205 20.02 0.34 3.45
C LEU A 205 19.52 0.04 4.86
N PHE A 206 20.32 0.37 5.86
CA PHE A 206 20.04 0.11 7.26
C PHE A 206 19.21 1.22 7.90
N HIS A 207 18.28 0.86 8.78
CA HIS A 207 17.51 1.79 9.61
C HIS A 207 17.54 1.32 11.07
N GLY A 208 18.16 2.10 11.93
CA GLY A 208 18.19 1.84 13.37
C GLY A 208 16.95 2.40 14.04
N THR A 209 16.35 1.63 14.94
CA THR A 209 15.16 2.07 15.67
C THR A 209 15.06 1.37 17.02
N SER A 210 14.18 1.87 17.88
CA SER A 210 13.83 1.20 19.14
C SER A 210 12.98 -0.03 18.87
N ALA A 211 13.16 -1.07 19.69
CA ALA A 211 12.38 -2.29 19.62
C ALA A 211 10.86 -2.03 19.68
N ARG A 212 10.42 -0.99 20.41
CA ARG A 212 9.00 -0.59 20.48
C ARG A 212 8.38 -0.21 19.12
N ASN A 213 9.20 0.15 18.14
CA ASN A 213 8.73 0.57 16.82
C ASN A 213 8.63 -0.57 15.82
N VAL A 214 9.18 -1.75 16.13
CA VAL A 214 9.30 -2.86 15.17
C VAL A 214 7.93 -3.30 14.66
N GLN A 215 6.97 -3.53 15.56
CA GLN A 215 5.62 -3.95 15.17
C GLN A 215 4.96 -2.91 14.26
N ALA A 216 5.04 -1.63 14.62
CA ALA A 216 4.46 -0.55 13.82
C ALA A 216 5.09 -0.47 12.42
N ILE A 217 6.41 -0.61 12.31
CA ILE A 217 7.12 -0.59 11.02
C ILE A 217 6.74 -1.81 10.17
N CYS A 218 6.67 -3.01 10.76
CA CYS A 218 6.30 -4.21 10.03
C CYS A 218 4.84 -4.18 9.52
N MET A 219 3.93 -3.54 10.26
CA MET A 219 2.51 -3.44 9.89
C MET A 219 2.23 -2.27 8.93
N PHE A 220 2.82 -1.11 9.19
CA PHE A 220 2.41 0.17 8.59
C PHE A 220 3.54 0.90 7.84
N ASN A 221 4.72 0.28 7.74
CA ASN A 221 5.93 0.85 7.14
C ASN A 221 6.55 1.99 7.98
N PHE A 222 7.62 2.60 7.47
CA PHE A 222 8.31 3.72 8.13
C PHE A 222 7.50 5.01 8.03
N ASP A 223 7.18 5.61 9.19
CA ASP A 223 6.55 6.91 9.27
C ASP A 223 7.46 7.91 10.00
N TRP A 224 8.06 8.82 9.23
CA TRP A 224 8.95 9.84 9.78
C TRP A 224 8.24 10.80 10.73
N ARG A 225 6.91 10.92 10.67
CA ARG A 225 6.13 11.76 11.59
C ARG A 225 6.10 11.18 13.00
N LEU A 226 6.40 9.89 13.13
CA LEU A 226 6.54 9.17 14.40
C LEU A 226 8.00 9.09 14.85
N ALA A 227 8.95 9.48 14.00
CA ALA A 227 10.35 9.57 14.40
C ALA A 227 10.49 10.68 15.45
N GLY A 228 11.08 10.35 16.61
CA GLY A 228 11.30 11.31 17.70
C GLY A 228 12.22 12.47 17.32
N SER A 229 12.66 13.25 18.31
CA SER A 229 13.39 14.52 18.17
C SER A 229 14.80 14.47 17.56
N HIS A 230 15.15 13.45 16.78
CA HIS A 230 16.42 13.39 16.05
C HIS A 230 16.31 14.35 14.86
N GLY A 231 17.04 15.46 14.93
CA GLY A 231 16.91 16.58 13.98
C GLY A 231 16.91 16.14 12.52
N HIS A 232 15.94 16.65 11.76
CA HIS A 232 15.84 16.45 10.32
C HIS A 232 16.93 17.29 9.62
N VAL A 233 18.14 16.77 9.46
CA VAL A 233 19.26 17.53 8.87
C VAL A 233 19.15 17.65 7.35
N TYR A 234 18.72 16.58 6.67
CA TYR A 234 18.66 16.47 5.20
C TYR A 234 17.21 16.40 4.66
N GLY A 235 16.25 16.74 5.51
CA GLY A 235 14.82 16.79 5.17
C GLY A 235 13.94 16.04 6.16
N LYS A 236 12.65 16.37 6.16
CA LYS A 236 11.59 15.75 6.96
C LYS A 236 11.09 14.49 6.26
N GLY A 237 11.88 13.43 6.37
CA GLY A 237 11.61 12.13 5.77
C GLY A 237 12.20 11.00 6.59
N SER A 238 12.06 9.77 6.10
CA SER A 238 12.62 8.57 6.73
C SER A 238 14.09 8.41 6.33
N TYR A 239 14.97 8.25 7.32
CA TYR A 239 16.42 8.20 7.15
C TYR A 239 16.93 6.75 7.06
N PHE A 240 17.81 6.50 6.11
CA PHE A 240 18.46 5.21 5.90
C PHE A 240 19.96 5.39 5.72
N ALA A 241 20.75 4.50 6.29
CA ALA A 241 22.20 4.57 6.21
C ALA A 241 22.76 3.42 5.36
N ARG A 242 23.82 3.73 4.61
CA ARG A 242 24.63 2.71 3.92
C ARG A 242 25.31 1.78 4.91
N ASP A 243 25.77 2.33 6.04
CA ASP A 243 26.60 1.63 7.01
C ASP A 243 25.77 1.21 8.24
N ALA A 244 25.73 -0.09 8.54
CA ALA A 244 25.06 -0.64 9.72
C ALA A 244 25.54 0.01 11.02
N LYS A 245 26.84 0.33 11.11
CA LYS A 245 27.44 1.02 12.27
C LYS A 245 26.90 2.44 12.48
N TYR A 246 26.44 3.12 11.44
CA TYR A 246 25.78 4.41 11.61
C TYR A 246 24.38 4.21 12.21
N SER A 247 23.61 3.27 11.66
CA SER A 247 22.27 2.94 12.14
C SER A 247 22.24 2.38 13.56
N SER A 248 23.28 1.66 14.00
CA SER A 248 23.35 1.10 15.36
C SER A 248 23.25 2.16 16.47
N LYS A 249 23.62 3.41 16.20
CA LYS A 249 23.51 4.54 17.13
C LYS A 249 22.06 4.87 17.53
N PHE A 250 21.11 4.51 16.68
CA PHE A 250 19.67 4.76 16.87
C PHE A 250 18.94 3.52 17.40
N CYS A 251 19.67 2.43 17.68
CA CYS A 251 19.10 1.19 18.19
C CYS A 251 19.11 1.21 19.73
N GLU A 252 17.93 1.31 20.34
CA GLU A 252 17.78 1.21 21.79
C GLU A 252 17.95 -0.24 22.24
N VAL A 253 18.56 -0.45 23.42
CA VAL A 253 18.77 -1.78 24.00
C VAL A 253 17.43 -2.32 24.49
N SER A 254 17.08 -3.53 24.05
CA SER A 254 15.92 -4.26 24.55
C SER A 254 16.35 -5.42 25.44
N GLN A 255 15.66 -5.58 26.57
CA GLN A 255 15.78 -6.74 27.45
C GLN A 255 14.72 -7.82 27.17
N THR A 256 13.60 -7.51 26.51
CA THR A 256 12.41 -8.40 26.45
C THR A 256 11.53 -8.28 25.18
N HIS A 257 12.08 -7.94 24.01
CA HIS A 257 11.25 -7.68 22.81
C HIS A 257 10.52 -8.92 22.23
N LEU A 258 11.04 -10.14 22.40
CA LEU A 258 10.33 -11.35 21.99
C LEU A 258 9.07 -11.61 22.83
N LEU A 259 9.06 -11.21 24.11
CA LEU A 259 7.87 -11.34 24.96
C LEU A 259 6.75 -10.40 24.48
N SER A 260 7.06 -9.19 24.00
CA SER A 260 6.04 -8.29 23.43
C SER A 260 5.47 -8.83 22.12
N LEU A 261 6.30 -9.42 21.24
CA LEU A 261 5.82 -10.02 19.99
C LEU A 261 4.98 -11.30 20.22
N GLN A 262 5.35 -12.11 21.23
CA GLN A 262 4.56 -13.26 21.67
C GLN A 262 3.24 -12.86 22.36
N THR A 263 3.24 -11.83 23.20
CA THR A 263 2.02 -11.33 23.88
C THR A 263 0.93 -10.90 22.89
N HIS A 264 1.33 -10.45 21.70
CA HIS A 264 0.42 -10.04 20.63
C HIS A 264 0.10 -11.12 19.60
N GLY A 265 0.44 -12.40 19.87
CA GLY A 265 -0.03 -13.54 19.07
C GLY A 265 0.71 -13.80 17.76
N LEU A 266 1.79 -13.05 17.47
CA LEU A 266 2.51 -13.12 16.19
C LEU A 266 3.63 -14.18 16.15
N LEU A 267 3.83 -14.91 17.26
CA LEU A 267 4.74 -16.05 17.36
C LEU A 267 4.01 -17.22 18.06
N THR A 268 3.61 -18.23 17.30
CA THR A 268 2.96 -19.44 17.85
C THR A 268 4.02 -20.49 18.20
N GLY A 269 4.34 -20.62 19.49
CA GLY A 269 5.17 -21.71 20.01
C GLY A 269 4.95 -21.86 21.52
N PRO A 270 4.75 -23.09 22.05
CA PRO A 270 4.49 -23.28 23.46
C PRO A 270 5.80 -23.24 24.23
N GLN A 271 6.14 -22.10 24.81
CA GLN A 271 6.96 -22.10 26.04
C GLN A 271 6.31 -21.19 27.08
N SER A 272 6.00 -21.81 28.20
CA SER A 272 5.42 -21.24 29.40
C SER A 272 6.23 -20.04 29.89
N ALA A 273 5.52 -19.02 30.37
CA ALA A 273 6.03 -17.86 31.07
C ALA A 273 6.63 -18.22 32.45
N SER A 274 7.67 -19.06 32.47
CA SER A 274 8.42 -19.42 33.69
C SER A 274 9.90 -19.47 33.37
N THR A 275 10.70 -18.81 34.23
CA THR A 275 12.15 -18.54 34.13
C THR A 275 12.58 -17.56 33.02
N VAL A 276 12.48 -16.26 33.31
CA VAL A 276 13.29 -15.22 32.65
C VAL A 276 14.75 -15.44 33.07
N ALA A 277 15.43 -16.37 32.41
CA ALA A 277 16.88 -16.42 32.41
C ALA A 277 17.37 -15.06 31.91
N ALA A 278 18.36 -14.46 32.58
CA ALA A 278 18.94 -13.18 32.22
C ALA A 278 19.42 -13.21 30.76
N THR A 279 18.56 -12.79 29.84
CA THR A 279 18.88 -12.72 28.42
C THR A 279 19.86 -11.58 28.26
N THR A 280 20.98 -11.86 27.58
CA THR A 280 21.94 -10.83 27.20
C THR A 280 21.18 -9.73 26.45
N PRO A 281 21.38 -8.45 26.81
CA PRO A 281 20.72 -7.36 26.12
C PRO A 281 21.06 -7.39 24.63
N TYR A 282 20.10 -7.00 23.81
CA TYR A 282 20.29 -6.94 22.36
C TYR A 282 19.62 -5.71 21.79
N ARG A 283 20.00 -5.38 20.56
CA ARG A 283 19.47 -4.28 19.76
C ARG A 283 18.91 -4.85 18.47
N CYS A 284 18.05 -4.07 17.81
CA CYS A 284 17.53 -4.42 16.50
C CYS A 284 17.68 -3.28 15.51
N MET A 285 17.89 -3.61 14.25
CA MET A 285 17.82 -2.67 13.13
C MET A 285 17.14 -3.33 11.94
N PHE A 286 16.57 -2.52 11.06
CA PHE A 286 16.06 -2.97 9.79
C PHE A 286 17.14 -2.88 8.71
N LEU A 287 17.11 -3.82 7.77
CA LEU A 287 17.71 -3.68 6.45
C LEU A 287 16.56 -3.64 5.44
N ALA A 288 16.41 -2.51 4.75
CA ALA A 288 15.25 -2.22 3.91
C ALA A 288 15.66 -2.02 2.45
N ARG A 289 14.76 -2.40 1.53
CA ARG A 289 14.83 -1.98 0.13
C ARG A 289 14.34 -0.55 0.03
N VAL A 290 15.13 0.31 -0.59
CA VAL A 290 14.82 1.74 -0.75
C VAL A 290 14.99 2.14 -2.21
N LEU A 291 13.92 2.68 -2.81
CA LEU A 291 13.94 3.30 -4.14
C LEU A 291 14.57 4.69 -4.01
N VAL A 292 15.90 4.74 -4.03
CA VAL A 292 16.67 6.00 -3.89
C VAL A 292 16.63 6.84 -5.16
N GLY A 293 16.48 6.21 -6.32
CA GLY A 293 16.42 6.89 -7.61
C GLY A 293 17.58 7.87 -7.84
N GLU A 294 17.25 9.01 -8.43
CA GLU A 294 18.15 10.16 -8.51
C GLU A 294 18.01 10.99 -7.24
N TYR A 295 19.13 11.47 -6.72
CA TYR A 295 19.17 12.18 -5.45
C TYR A 295 19.91 13.51 -5.56
N ALA A 296 19.60 14.40 -4.60
CA ALA A 296 20.29 15.66 -4.40
C ALA A 296 20.67 15.83 -2.92
N VAL A 297 21.59 16.75 -2.62
CA VAL A 297 21.94 17.04 -1.23
C VAL A 297 20.72 17.64 -0.51
N GLY A 298 20.37 17.07 0.64
CA GLY A 298 19.22 17.49 1.42
C GLY A 298 19.49 18.71 2.31
N THR A 299 18.42 19.35 2.75
CA THR A 299 18.45 20.40 3.78
C THR A 299 17.27 20.23 4.73
N SER A 300 17.38 20.77 5.94
CA SER A 300 16.43 20.52 7.03
C SER A 300 15.01 21.02 6.78
N VAL A 301 14.85 21.99 5.90
CA VAL A 301 13.55 22.61 5.57
C VAL A 301 12.73 21.79 4.59
N LEU A 302 13.35 20.82 3.89
CA LEU A 302 12.68 20.05 2.85
C LEU A 302 11.62 19.12 3.44
N CYS A 303 10.41 19.16 2.87
CA CYS A 303 9.32 18.20 3.14
C CYS A 303 9.10 17.22 1.98
N ARG A 304 9.85 17.38 0.89
CA ARG A 304 9.88 16.51 -0.29
C ARG A 304 11.22 16.69 -1.02
N PRO A 305 11.59 15.80 -1.97
CA PRO A 305 12.79 16.00 -2.76
C PRO A 305 12.77 17.33 -3.54
N PRO A 306 13.94 17.98 -3.74
CA PRO A 306 14.01 19.24 -4.46
C PRO A 306 13.66 19.08 -5.95
N SER A 307 13.27 20.19 -6.58
CA SER A 307 13.04 20.25 -8.02
C SER A 307 14.35 20.30 -8.79
N LYS A 308 14.37 19.68 -9.98
CA LYS A 308 15.52 19.69 -10.90
C LYS A 308 15.57 20.95 -11.77
N ASP A 309 14.41 21.56 -12.03
CA ASP A 309 14.23 22.66 -12.98
C ASP A 309 13.33 23.78 -12.45
N GLY A 310 12.97 23.74 -11.16
CA GLY A 310 12.05 24.69 -10.52
C GLY A 310 10.57 24.34 -10.66
N THR A 311 10.22 23.32 -11.46
CA THR A 311 8.82 22.85 -11.60
C THR A 311 8.38 21.95 -10.44
N LEU A 312 7.08 21.79 -10.28
CA LEU A 312 6.51 20.95 -9.21
C LEU A 312 6.58 19.45 -9.52
N THR A 313 6.70 19.07 -10.79
CA THR A 313 6.59 17.69 -11.27
C THR A 313 7.95 17.04 -11.54
N ASN A 314 8.97 17.81 -11.93
CA ASN A 314 10.31 17.30 -12.17
C ASN A 314 11.18 17.42 -10.91
N VAL A 315 11.12 16.40 -10.06
CA VAL A 315 11.84 16.32 -8.78
C VAL A 315 12.84 15.17 -8.76
N TYR A 316 13.81 15.25 -7.87
CA TYR A 316 14.58 14.09 -7.44
C TYR A 316 13.69 13.08 -6.70
N ASP A 317 14.17 11.86 -6.45
CA ASP A 317 13.41 10.83 -5.72
C ASP A 317 13.77 10.77 -4.24
N SER A 318 14.98 11.20 -3.89
CA SER A 318 15.47 11.21 -2.51
C SER A 318 16.48 12.33 -2.25
N CYS A 319 16.79 12.55 -0.98
CA CYS A 319 17.88 13.44 -0.55
C CYS A 319 19.04 12.63 0.04
N VAL A 320 20.25 13.16 -0.04
CA VAL A 320 21.46 12.56 0.55
C VAL A 320 22.26 13.55 1.39
N ASP A 321 23.20 13.04 2.18
CA ASP A 321 24.19 13.85 2.90
C ASP A 321 25.29 14.39 1.98
N ASP A 322 25.76 13.57 1.04
CA ASP A 322 26.81 13.92 0.08
C ASP A 322 26.49 13.35 -1.31
N ALA A 323 26.59 14.17 -2.36
CA ALA A 323 26.21 13.75 -3.72
C ALA A 323 27.25 12.83 -4.38
N GLY A 324 28.53 12.90 -3.98
CA GLY A 324 29.60 12.10 -4.56
C GLY A 324 29.75 10.74 -3.90
N GLN A 325 29.59 10.68 -2.58
CA GLN A 325 29.68 9.46 -1.78
C GLN A 325 28.59 9.43 -0.69
N PRO A 326 27.32 9.19 -1.07
CA PRO A 326 26.21 9.22 -0.14
C PRO A 326 26.33 8.09 0.90
N LYS A 327 26.17 8.45 2.17
CA LYS A 327 26.11 7.52 3.30
C LYS A 327 24.74 7.52 3.95
N ILE A 328 23.98 8.59 3.79
CA ILE A 328 22.63 8.76 4.31
C ILE A 328 21.71 9.06 3.14
N PHE A 329 20.57 8.39 3.12
CA PHE A 329 19.47 8.64 2.19
C PHE A 329 18.22 9.01 2.97
N VAL A 330 17.49 10.00 2.48
CA VAL A 330 16.22 10.45 3.04
C VAL A 330 15.15 10.33 1.97
N VAL A 331 14.11 9.55 2.26
CA VAL A 331 12.93 9.38 1.41
C VAL A 331 11.70 9.95 2.10
N PHE A 332 10.80 10.51 1.30
CA PHE A 332 9.66 11.30 1.80
C PHE A 332 8.31 10.58 1.61
N ASP A 333 8.29 9.51 0.80
CA ASP A 333 7.14 8.64 0.58
C ASP A 333 7.46 7.24 1.15
N SER A 334 6.63 6.77 2.08
CA SER A 334 6.82 5.45 2.72
C SER A 334 6.77 4.30 1.72
N ASN A 335 6.04 4.46 0.61
CA ASN A 335 5.95 3.43 -0.43
C ASN A 335 7.24 3.30 -1.25
N GLN A 336 8.23 4.19 -1.09
CA GLN A 336 9.58 4.00 -1.64
C GLN A 336 10.40 2.98 -0.84
N VAL A 337 9.85 2.44 0.25
CA VAL A 337 10.57 1.55 1.16
C VAL A 337 9.81 0.26 1.40
N TYR A 338 10.54 -0.85 1.46
CA TYR A 338 10.06 -2.11 2.00
C TYR A 338 10.99 -2.59 3.13
N PRO A 339 10.51 -2.77 4.36
CA PRO A 339 11.31 -3.32 5.45
C PRO A 339 11.51 -4.83 5.20
N GLU A 340 12.64 -5.23 4.63
CA GLU A 340 12.84 -6.61 4.16
C GLU A 340 13.37 -7.54 5.26
N TYR A 341 14.31 -7.05 6.07
CA TYR A 341 14.91 -7.84 7.15
C TYR A 341 14.93 -7.08 8.48
N LEU A 342 14.69 -7.82 9.57
CA LEU A 342 14.96 -7.40 10.94
C LEU A 342 16.19 -8.14 11.45
N ILE A 343 17.24 -7.40 11.78
CA ILE A 343 18.51 -7.94 12.30
C ILE A 343 18.55 -7.66 13.80
N GLU A 344 18.68 -8.71 14.62
CA GLU A 344 18.95 -8.60 16.04
C GLU A 344 20.43 -8.88 16.32
N PHE A 345 21.06 -8.10 17.21
CA PHE A 345 22.49 -8.20 17.51
C PHE A 345 22.80 -7.75 18.94
N HIS A 346 23.93 -8.19 19.48
CA HIS A 346 24.35 -7.87 20.86
C HIS A 346 25.10 -6.54 20.97
#